data_AF-A0A160THP3-F1
#
_entry.id   AF-A0A160THP3-F1
#
_cell.length_a   1.000
_cell.length_b   1.000
_cell.length_c   1.000
_cell.angle_alpha   90.00
_cell.angle_beta   90.00
_cell.angle_gamma   90.00
#
_symmetry.space_group_name_H-M   'P 1'
#
loop_
_entity.id
_entity.type
_entity.pdbx_description
1 polymer ?
#
loop_
_entity_poly.entity_id
_entity_poly.type
_entity_poly.pdbx_seq_one_letter_code
_entity_poly.pdbx_strand_id
1 'polypeptide(L)'
;MELLPDNTTDFIRNHDFGQSFNGQHQAGLPEIGAWEGTRYQFLDRSLQKQWAAVYAQLKVFNAALVSGTGPVGAGPLFSAHPDHSDRDNPEPWVQKHIDTLNMESGRLSKAVDAFEKYSRNRLRL
;
A
#
# COMPACT_ATOMS: atom_id res chain seq x y z
N MET A 1 -2.39 -12.66 -14.86
CA MET A 1 -3.26 -12.43 -13.70
C MET A 1 -2.54 -11.43 -12.84
N GLU A 2 -3.03 -10.20 -12.81
CA GLU A 2 -2.52 -9.17 -11.90
C GLU A 2 -3.11 -9.40 -10.51
N LEU A 3 -2.26 -9.32 -9.49
CA LEU A 3 -2.63 -9.55 -8.09
C LEU A 3 -3.12 -8.28 -7.40
N LEU A 4 -2.62 -7.15 -7.87
CA LEU A 4 -2.98 -5.80 -7.46
C LEU A 4 -3.37 -5.04 -8.73
N PRO A 5 -4.38 -4.16 -8.69
CA PRO A 5 -4.64 -3.23 -9.77
C PRO A 5 -3.39 -2.38 -10.09
N ASP A 6 -3.08 -2.14 -11.37
CA ASP A 6 -1.89 -1.39 -11.79
C ASP A 6 -1.74 -0.05 -11.09
N ASN A 7 -2.84 0.69 -10.94
CA ASN A 7 -2.85 1.98 -10.25
C ASN A 7 -2.44 1.87 -8.76
N THR A 8 -2.79 0.78 -8.09
CA THR A 8 -2.44 0.51 -6.69
C THR A 8 -0.97 0.11 -6.59
N THR A 9 -0.49 -0.69 -7.56
CA THR A 9 0.92 -1.06 -7.66
C THR A 9 1.81 0.17 -7.88
N ASP A 10 1.44 1.04 -8.81
CA ASP A 10 2.17 2.28 -9.09
C ASP A 10 2.17 3.23 -7.89
N PHE A 11 1.04 3.32 -7.17
CA PHE A 11 0.93 4.09 -5.93
C PHE A 11 1.89 3.58 -4.85
N ILE A 12 1.94 2.27 -4.62
CA ILE A 12 2.85 1.67 -3.63
C ILE A 12 4.32 1.86 -4.06
N ARG A 13 4.63 1.75 -5.35
CA ARG A 13 6.01 1.78 -5.86
C ARG A 13 6.61 3.17 -5.91
N ASN A 14 5.84 4.16 -6.32
CA ASN A 14 6.38 5.44 -6.80
C ASN A 14 5.91 6.66 -6.00
N HIS A 15 4.96 6.50 -5.08
CA HIS A 15 4.41 7.64 -4.37
C HIS A 15 5.30 8.10 -3.21
N ASP A 16 5.56 9.40 -3.15
CA ASP A 16 6.12 10.08 -1.99
C ASP A 16 4.99 10.63 -1.13
N PHE A 17 4.84 10.07 0.07
CA PHE A 17 3.78 10.42 1.01
C PHE A 17 3.93 11.80 1.66
N GLY A 18 5.02 12.53 1.37
CA GLY A 18 5.10 13.98 1.63
C GLY A 18 4.23 14.80 0.68
N GLN A 19 3.76 14.21 -0.43
CA GLN A 19 2.86 14.86 -1.37
C GLN A 19 1.41 14.42 -1.15
N SER A 20 0.48 15.16 -1.74
CA SER A 20 -0.92 14.73 -1.80
C SER A 20 -1.12 13.70 -2.91
N PHE A 21 -2.10 12.81 -2.74
CA PHE A 21 -2.49 11.81 -3.74
C PHE A 21 -4.00 11.79 -3.95
N ASN A 22 -4.43 11.29 -5.11
CA ASN A 22 -5.83 11.06 -5.37
C ASN A 22 -6.30 9.80 -4.61
N GLY A 23 -7.40 9.90 -3.88
CA GLY A 23 -7.99 8.78 -3.13
C GLY A 23 -8.35 7.57 -3.99
N GLN A 24 -8.50 7.73 -5.31
CA GLN A 24 -8.68 6.60 -6.23
C GLN A 24 -7.46 5.68 -6.33
N HIS A 25 -6.25 6.19 -6.07
CA HIS A 25 -5.02 5.39 -6.13
C HIS A 25 -4.93 4.36 -4.99
N GLN A 26 -5.61 4.60 -3.87
CA GLN A 26 -5.69 3.67 -2.74
C GLN A 26 -6.93 2.76 -2.78
N ALA A 27 -7.81 2.90 -3.78
CA ALA A 27 -9.11 2.22 -3.79
C ALA A 27 -9.02 0.68 -3.76
N GLY A 28 -7.92 0.09 -4.27
CA GLY A 28 -7.68 -1.35 -4.20
C GLY A 28 -7.28 -1.86 -2.81
N LEU A 29 -6.71 -1.00 -1.94
CA LEU A 29 -6.15 -1.43 -0.66
C LEU A 29 -7.21 -1.91 0.34
N PRO A 30 -8.37 -1.23 0.52
CA PRO A 30 -9.44 -1.72 1.39
C PRO A 30 -10.02 -3.06 0.91
N GLU A 31 -10.18 -3.23 -0.41
CA GLU A 31 -10.72 -4.46 -0.99
C GLU A 31 -9.82 -5.64 -0.67
N ILE A 32 -8.52 -5.50 -0.91
CA ILE A 32 -7.54 -6.54 -0.62
C ILE A 32 -7.45 -6.77 0.88
N GLY A 33 -7.46 -5.71 1.69
CA GLY A 33 -7.50 -5.79 3.15
C GLY A 33 -8.64 -6.70 3.68
N ALA A 34 -9.76 -6.77 2.96
CA ALA A 34 -10.91 -7.62 3.27
C ALA A 34 -10.86 -9.04 2.68
N TRP A 35 -9.76 -9.43 2.02
CA TRP A 35 -9.61 -10.79 1.47
C TRP A 35 -9.48 -11.85 2.57
N GLU A 36 -10.62 -12.43 2.94
CA GLU A 36 -10.71 -13.51 3.92
C GLU A 36 -11.44 -14.74 3.37
N GLY A 37 -11.02 -15.92 3.85
CA GLY A 37 -11.60 -17.21 3.47
C GLY A 37 -10.92 -17.90 2.28
N THR A 38 -11.42 -19.10 1.95
CA THR A 38 -10.79 -20.03 1.00
C THR A 38 -10.73 -19.51 -0.44
N ARG A 39 -11.62 -18.58 -0.83
CA ARG A 39 -11.64 -18.00 -2.17
C ARG A 39 -10.41 -17.13 -2.50
N TYR A 40 -9.68 -16.69 -1.48
CA TYR A 40 -8.48 -15.84 -1.59
C TYR A 40 -7.19 -16.56 -1.20
N GLN A 41 -7.23 -17.89 -1.16
CA GLN A 41 -6.09 -18.71 -0.79
C GLN A 41 -5.58 -19.48 -2.00
N PHE A 42 -4.26 -19.59 -2.12
CA PHE A 42 -3.62 -20.47 -3.08
C PHE A 42 -3.67 -21.91 -2.59
N LEU A 43 -4.00 -22.84 -3.51
CA LEU A 43 -3.93 -24.27 -3.25
C LEU A 43 -2.47 -24.75 -3.10
N ASP A 44 -1.54 -24.14 -3.84
CA ASP A 44 -0.10 -24.39 -3.66
C ASP A 44 0.37 -23.75 -2.34
N ARG A 45 0.83 -24.60 -1.42
CA ARG A 45 1.26 -24.18 -0.08
C ARG A 45 2.41 -23.17 -0.09
N SER A 46 3.30 -23.26 -1.07
CA SER A 46 4.44 -22.36 -1.18
C SER A 46 4.00 -20.99 -1.70
N LEU A 47 3.11 -20.95 -2.69
CA LEU A 47 2.46 -19.71 -3.12
C LEU A 47 1.67 -19.07 -1.98
N GLN A 48 0.89 -19.86 -1.24
CA GLN A 48 0.11 -19.36 -0.10
C GLN A 48 1.01 -18.76 0.99
N LYS A 49 2.16 -19.40 1.28
CA LYS A 49 3.12 -18.89 2.26
C LYS A 49 3.68 -17.52 1.84
N GLN A 50 4.06 -17.38 0.57
CA GLN A 50 4.59 -16.11 0.06
C GLN A 50 3.50 -15.03 0.00
N TRP A 51 2.30 -15.40 -0.46
CA TRP A 51 1.15 -14.51 -0.46
C TRP A 51 0.79 -14.00 0.94
N ALA A 52 0.81 -14.87 1.95
CA ALA A 52 0.54 -14.48 3.33
C ALA A 52 1.52 -13.41 3.85
N ALA A 53 2.78 -13.43 3.40
CA ALA A 53 3.76 -12.41 3.76
C ALA A 53 3.46 -11.05 3.11
N VAL A 54 3.11 -11.05 1.81
CA VAL A 54 2.66 -9.83 1.10
C VAL A 54 1.40 -9.27 1.76
N TYR A 55 0.43 -10.13 2.03
CA TYR A 55 -0.84 -9.75 2.61
C TYR A 55 -0.69 -9.15 4.01
N ALA A 56 0.19 -9.71 4.85
CA ALA A 56 0.50 -9.14 6.15
C ALA A 56 1.09 -7.72 6.04
N GLN A 57 2.00 -7.49 5.10
CA GLN A 57 2.58 -6.15 4.86
C GLN A 57 1.54 -5.18 4.32
N LEU A 58 0.64 -5.64 3.43
CA LEU A 58 -0.45 -4.82 2.92
C LEU A 58 -1.36 -4.33 4.04
N LYS A 59 -1.68 -5.19 5.03
CA LYS A 59 -2.46 -4.78 6.21
C LYS A 59 -1.74 -3.71 7.03
N VAL A 60 -0.43 -3.88 7.27
CA VAL A 60 0.38 -2.90 8.01
C VAL A 60 0.40 -1.56 7.28
N PHE A 61 0.67 -1.57 5.98
CA PHE A 61 0.68 -0.37 5.15
C PHE A 61 -0.69 0.32 5.10
N ASN A 62 -1.78 -0.44 4.87
CA ASN A 62 -3.13 0.11 4.83
C ASN A 62 -3.54 0.72 6.18
N ALA A 63 -3.17 0.07 7.30
CA ALA A 63 -3.42 0.63 8.63
C ALA A 63 -2.64 1.95 8.85
N ALA A 64 -1.37 2.00 8.44
CA ALA A 64 -0.59 3.23 8.50
C ALA A 64 -1.26 4.34 7.66
N LEU A 65 -1.61 4.04 6.41
CA LEU A 65 -2.22 4.97 5.46
C LEU A 65 -3.53 5.58 6.00
N VAL A 66 -4.45 4.74 6.48
CA VAL A 66 -5.73 5.19 7.04
C VAL A 66 -5.55 5.98 8.33
N SER A 67 -4.53 5.64 9.14
CA SER A 67 -4.34 6.27 10.46
C SER A 67 -3.75 7.68 10.44
N GLY A 68 -3.07 8.07 9.36
CA GLY A 68 -2.42 9.38 9.31
C GLY A 68 -2.45 10.07 7.95
N THR A 69 -3.38 9.68 7.08
CA THR A 69 -3.77 10.52 5.94
C THR A 69 -5.23 10.95 6.05
N GLY A 70 -5.53 12.14 5.56
CA GLY A 70 -6.88 12.71 5.55
C GLY A 70 -7.17 13.45 4.25
N PRO A 71 -8.45 13.76 3.97
CA PRO A 71 -8.83 14.52 2.79
C PRO A 71 -8.26 15.94 2.86
N VAL A 72 -7.89 16.48 1.69
CA VAL A 72 -7.46 17.87 1.51
C VAL A 72 -8.64 18.69 1.01
N GLY A 73 -9.18 19.56 1.86
CA GLY A 73 -10.40 20.32 1.59
C GLY A 73 -11.61 19.43 1.22
N ALA A 74 -12.39 19.87 0.22
CA ALA A 74 -13.56 19.12 -0.28
C ALA A 74 -13.27 18.25 -1.52
N GLY A 75 -12.00 18.13 -1.92
CA GLY A 75 -11.58 17.45 -3.14
C GLY A 75 -11.32 15.95 -2.97
N PRO A 76 -10.95 15.24 -4.06
CA PRO A 76 -10.60 13.82 -4.02
C PRO A 76 -9.17 13.56 -3.50
N LEU A 77 -8.48 14.60 -3.05
CA LEU A 77 -7.08 14.51 -2.63
C LEU A 77 -6.97 14.13 -1.16
N PHE A 78 -5.95 13.35 -0.85
CA PHE A 78 -5.57 12.95 0.49
C PHE A 78 -4.11 13.34 0.74
N SER A 79 -3.76 13.57 2.00
CA SER A 79 -2.38 13.86 2.39
C SER A 79 -2.10 13.44 3.82
N ALA A 80 -0.83 13.16 4.11
CA ALA A 80 -0.33 13.04 5.48
C ALA A 80 -0.22 14.41 6.19
N HIS A 81 -0.22 15.50 5.41
CA HIS A 81 -0.27 16.86 5.92
C HIS A 81 -1.72 17.27 6.21
N PRO A 82 -2.05 17.65 7.47
CA PRO A 82 -3.28 18.35 7.75
C PRO A 82 -3.41 19.65 6.93
N ASP A 83 -4.63 20.06 6.59
CA ASP A 83 -4.91 21.25 5.76
C ASP A 83 -4.29 22.56 6.24
N HIS A 84 -3.89 22.64 7.51
CA HIS A 84 -3.30 23.83 8.13
C HIS A 84 -1.81 23.67 8.47
N SER A 85 -1.18 22.56 8.06
CA SER A 85 0.23 22.30 8.37
C SER A 85 1.16 22.99 7.36
N ASP A 86 2.28 23.50 7.87
CA ASP A 86 3.38 23.96 7.04
C ASP A 86 4.05 22.73 6.38
N ARG A 87 4.00 22.68 5.05
CA ARG A 87 4.61 21.58 4.28
C ARG A 87 6.13 21.68 4.22
N ASP A 88 6.67 22.88 4.29
CA ASP A 88 8.12 23.11 4.23
C ASP A 88 8.77 22.87 5.60
N ASN A 89 7.98 22.93 6.68
CA ASN A 89 8.42 22.64 8.04
C ASN A 89 7.35 21.88 8.85
N PRO A 90 7.10 20.59 8.53
CA PRO A 90 6.07 19.80 9.17
C PRO A 90 6.37 19.56 10.66
N GLU A 91 5.30 19.42 11.46
CA GLU A 91 5.45 18.98 12.84
C GLU A 91 6.14 17.60 12.89
N PRO A 92 6.98 17.32 13.92
CA PRO A 92 7.78 16.08 13.95
C PRO A 92 6.97 14.79 13.81
N TRP A 93 5.71 14.78 14.28
CA TRP A 93 4.83 13.62 14.15
C TRP A 93 4.34 13.42 12.69
N VAL A 94 4.13 14.49 11.93
CA VAL A 94 3.77 14.44 10.50
C VAL A 94 4.94 13.87 9.71
N GLN A 95 6.15 14.39 9.92
CA GLN A 95 7.35 13.88 9.25
C GLN A 95 7.57 12.40 9.57
N LYS A 96 7.46 12.00 10.85
CA LYS A 96 7.58 10.60 11.25
C LYS A 96 6.53 9.71 10.57
N HIS A 97 5.32 10.23 10.37
CA HIS A 97 4.27 9.49 9.68
C HIS A 97 4.59 9.31 8.19
N ILE A 98 5.01 10.38 7.51
CA ILE A 98 5.48 10.34 6.11
C ILE A 98 6.62 9.33 5.95
N ASP A 99 7.62 9.37 6.82
CA ASP A 99 8.75 8.43 6.81
C ASP A 99 8.27 6.99 6.99
N THR A 100 7.27 6.77 7.85
CA THR A 100 6.66 5.46 8.08
C THR A 100 5.94 4.97 6.82
N LEU A 101 5.13 5.82 6.18
CA LEU A 101 4.42 5.47 4.95
C LEU A 101 5.38 5.15 3.81
N ASN A 102 6.40 5.98 3.59
CA ASN A 102 7.44 5.76 2.58
C ASN A 102 8.25 4.47 2.87
N MET A 103 8.54 4.18 4.13
CA MET A 103 9.22 2.94 4.51
C MET A 103 8.35 1.70 4.26
N GLU A 104 7.09 1.73 4.69
CA GLU A 104 6.17 0.59 4.54
C GLU A 104 5.75 0.37 3.08
N SER A 105 5.54 1.44 2.29
CA SER A 105 5.29 1.33 0.85
C SER A 105 6.50 0.70 0.13
N GLY A 106 7.72 1.11 0.48
CA GLY A 106 8.95 0.52 -0.06
C GLY A 106 9.14 -0.96 0.32
N ARG A 107 8.73 -1.37 1.53
CA ARG A 107 8.72 -2.78 1.95
C ARG A 107 7.68 -3.58 1.17
N LEU A 108 6.46 -3.08 1.09
CA LEU A 108 5.35 -3.72 0.38
C LEU A 108 5.67 -3.88 -1.11
N SER A 109 6.20 -2.83 -1.75
CA SER A 109 6.68 -2.84 -3.14
C SER A 109 7.64 -4.01 -3.39
N LYS A 110 8.69 -4.14 -2.57
CA LYS A 110 9.66 -5.24 -2.69
C LYS A 110 9.04 -6.62 -2.47
N ALA A 111 8.08 -6.73 -1.56
CA ALA A 111 7.41 -8.01 -1.31
C ALA A 111 6.48 -8.41 -2.46
N VAL A 112 5.77 -7.45 -3.06
CA VAL A 112 4.97 -7.65 -4.28
C VAL A 112 5.86 -8.11 -5.42
N ASP A 113 6.97 -7.41 -5.69
CA ASP A 113 7.92 -7.78 -6.75
C ASP A 113 8.49 -9.20 -6.54
N ALA A 114 8.86 -9.53 -5.31
CA ALA A 114 9.37 -10.85 -4.96
C ALA A 114 8.30 -11.95 -5.19
N PHE A 115 7.04 -11.68 -4.83
CA PHE A 115 5.95 -12.60 -5.03
C PHE A 115 5.57 -12.76 -6.51
N GLU A 116 5.54 -11.68 -7.29
CA GLU A 116 5.32 -11.74 -8.74
C GLU A 116 6.40 -12.56 -9.43
N LYS A 117 7.67 -12.31 -9.10
CA LYS A 117 8.80 -13.10 -9.62
C LYS A 117 8.68 -14.58 -9.22
N TYR A 118 8.35 -14.85 -7.97
CA TYR A 118 8.20 -16.22 -7.47
C TYR A 118 7.03 -16.94 -8.16
N SER A 119 5.89 -16.29 -8.28
CA SER A 119 4.67 -16.88 -8.86
C SER A 119 4.83 -17.16 -10.35
N ARG A 120 5.44 -16.25 -11.13
CA ARG A 120 5.77 -16.48 -12.54
C ARG A 120 6.69 -17.70 -12.72
N ASN A 121 7.76 -17.77 -11.94
CA ASN A 121 8.67 -18.92 -11.98
C ASN A 121 7.98 -20.23 -11.58
N ARG A 122 7.12 -20.20 -10.56
CA ARG A 122 6.43 -21.38 -10.03
C ARG A 122 5.36 -21.91 -10.98
N LEU A 123 4.62 -21.00 -11.63
CA LEU A 123 3.52 -21.30 -12.54
C LEU A 123 3.96 -21.45 -14.00
N ARG A 124 5.23 -21.15 -14.32
CA ARG A 124 5.79 -21.14 -15.67
C ARG A 124 5.04 -20.19 -16.61
N LEU A 125 4.71 -19.01 -16.08
CA LEU A 125 4.03 -17.91 -16.78
C LEU A 125 5.02 -16.88 -17.31
#